data_AF-A0A419RRV9-F1
#
_entry.id   AF-A0A419RRV9-F1
#
_cell.length_a   1.000
_cell.length_b   1.000
_cell.length_c   1.000
_cell.angle_alpha   90.00
_cell.angle_beta   90.00
_cell.angle_gamma   90.00
#
_symmetry.space_group_name_H-M   'P 1'
#
loop_
_entity.id
_entity.type
_entity.pdbx_description
1 polymer ?
#
loop_
_entity_poly.entity_id
_entity_poly.type
_entity_poly.pdbx_seq_one_letter_code
_entity_poly.pdbx_strand_id
1 'polypeptide(L)'
;MRRWTGDSNAIVLNNLAYARSRAGEMEEAIRVAEAALALAPDHPSVMDTAGWLLVQSGRDRSRGLLLLERAAKLAPDNPVIARHLAEAQG
;
A
#
# COMPACT_ATOMS: atom_id res chain seq x y z
N MET A 1 -2.63 24.08 2.06
CA MET A 1 -3.17 23.48 3.30
C MET A 1 -4.22 22.44 2.92
N ARG A 2 -3.92 21.14 3.01
CA ARG A 2 -4.87 20.04 2.70
C ARG A 2 -4.54 18.74 3.46
N ARG A 3 -4.05 18.85 4.70
CA ARG A 3 -3.32 17.77 5.40
C ARG A 3 -4.06 17.04 6.54
N TRP A 4 -5.34 17.34 6.82
CA TRP A 4 -5.95 16.82 8.06
C TRP A 4 -7.23 15.98 7.88
N THR A 5 -7.90 16.04 6.73
CA THR A 5 -9.13 15.24 6.50
C THR A 5 -8.97 14.16 5.44
N GLY A 6 -8.16 14.39 4.41
CA GLY A 6 -7.89 13.39 3.35
C GLY A 6 -7.11 12.18 3.87
N ASP A 7 -6.07 12.44 4.67
CA ASP A 7 -5.17 11.40 5.18
C ASP A 7 -5.89 10.43 6.12
N SER A 8 -6.76 10.92 7.00
CA SER A 8 -7.58 10.07 7.88
C SER A 8 -8.49 9.11 7.11
N ASN A 9 -9.13 9.58 6.03
CA ASN A 9 -9.93 8.72 5.16
C ASN A 9 -9.05 7.72 4.40
N ALA A 10 -7.86 8.13 3.96
CA ALA A 10 -6.91 7.25 3.30
C ALA A 10 -6.45 6.11 4.23
N ILE A 11 -6.17 6.38 5.50
CA ILE A 11 -5.77 5.34 6.47
C ILE A 11 -6.92 4.37 6.77
N VAL A 12 -8.16 4.85 6.86
CA VAL A 12 -9.32 3.96 7.02
C VAL A 12 -9.46 3.03 5.82
N LEU A 13 -9.36 3.56 4.59
CA LEU A 13 -9.38 2.74 3.38
C LEU A 13 -8.19 1.78 3.33
N ASN A 14 -7.00 2.22 3.74
CA ASN A 14 -5.82 1.37 3.80
C ASN A 14 -6.04 0.15 4.71
N ASN A 15 -6.56 0.37 5.92
CA ASN A 15 -6.84 -0.69 6.87
C ASN A 15 -7.93 -1.63 6.34
N LEU A 16 -8.95 -1.09 5.66
CA LEU A 16 -9.99 -1.89 5.00
C LEU A 16 -9.40 -2.75 3.88
N ALA A 17 -8.54 -2.19 3.03
CA ALA A 17 -7.87 -2.94 1.97
C ALA A 17 -7.06 -4.11 2.54
N TYR A 18 -6.28 -3.86 3.59
CA TYR A 18 -5.51 -4.90 4.25
C TYR A 18 -6.43 -5.99 4.83
N ALA A 19 -7.49 -5.62 5.54
CA ALA A 19 -8.45 -6.57 6.11
C ALA A 19 -9.13 -7.43 5.03
N ARG A 20 -9.54 -6.83 3.91
CA ARG A 20 -10.13 -7.54 2.76
C ARG A 20 -9.16 -8.53 2.12
N SER A 21 -7.88 -8.17 2.00
CA SER A 21 -6.88 -9.11 1.48
C SER A 21 -6.74 -10.33 2.38
N ARG A 22 -6.81 -10.15 3.71
CA ARG A 22 -6.79 -11.22 4.70
C ARG A 22 -8.06 -12.07 4.68
N ALA A 23 -9.17 -11.52 4.21
CA ALA A 23 -10.42 -12.25 3.99
C ALA A 23 -10.46 -13.00 2.64
N GLY A 24 -9.40 -12.93 1.82
CA GLY A 24 -9.35 -13.57 0.50
C GLY A 24 -10.01 -12.75 -0.61
N GLU A 25 -10.50 -11.54 -0.31
CA GLU A 25 -11.16 -10.64 -1.26
C GLU A 25 -10.12 -9.80 -2.03
N MET A 26 -9.19 -10.47 -2.72
CA MET A 26 -7.98 -9.83 -3.27
C MET A 26 -8.28 -8.71 -4.28
N GLU A 27 -9.22 -8.92 -5.21
CA GLU A 27 -9.56 -7.89 -6.19
C GLU A 27 -10.10 -6.62 -5.51
N GLU A 28 -10.95 -6.80 -4.51
CA GLU A 28 -11.55 -5.70 -3.77
C GLU A 28 -10.52 -4.99 -2.89
N ALA A 29 -9.63 -5.74 -2.26
CA ALA A 29 -8.51 -5.20 -1.51
C ALA A 29 -7.66 -4.24 -2.36
N ILE A 30 -7.35 -4.63 -3.61
CA ILE A 30 -6.61 -3.78 -4.54
C ILE A 30 -7.40 -2.51 -4.88
N ARG A 31 -8.70 -2.62 -5.21
CA ARG A 31 -9.52 -1.43 -5.51
C ARG A 31 -9.53 -0.43 -4.35
N VAL A 32 -9.69 -0.92 -3.12
CA VAL A 32 -9.69 -0.06 -1.93
C VAL A 32 -8.31 0.54 -1.66
N ALA A 33 -7.23 -0.24 -1.85
CA ALA A 33 -5.86 0.26 -1.67
C ALA A 33 -5.52 1.37 -2.68
N GLU A 34 -5.96 1.23 -3.94
CA GLU A 34 -5.78 2.28 -4.94
C GLU A 34 -6.56 3.55 -4.62
N ALA A 35 -7.77 3.42 -4.07
CA ALA A 35 -8.54 4.57 -3.58
C ALA A 35 -7.82 5.26 -2.41
N ALA A 36 -7.26 4.50 -1.46
CA ALA A 36 -6.44 5.05 -0.39
C ALA A 36 -5.22 5.80 -0.94
N LEU A 37 -4.53 5.20 -1.92
CA LEU A 37 -3.34 5.79 -2.55
C LEU A 37 -3.68 7.08 -3.32
N ALA A 38 -4.83 7.16 -3.96
CA ALA A 38 -5.28 8.38 -4.63
C ALA A 38 -5.54 9.53 -3.64
N LEU A 39 -5.98 9.23 -2.41
CA LEU A 39 -6.21 10.24 -1.37
C LEU A 39 -4.91 10.69 -0.68
N ALA A 40 -3.98 9.76 -0.46
CA ALA A 40 -2.72 10.03 0.22
C ALA A 40 -1.53 9.42 -0.56
N PRO A 41 -1.18 9.99 -1.73
CA PRO A 41 -0.19 9.41 -2.65
C PRO A 41 1.24 9.49 -2.13
N ASP A 42 1.50 10.21 -1.04
CA ASP A 42 2.81 10.35 -0.39
C ASP A 42 2.87 9.68 0.99
N HIS A 43 1.83 8.92 1.39
CA HIS A 43 1.81 8.26 2.69
C HIS A 43 2.46 6.86 2.61
N PRO A 44 3.54 6.58 3.35
CA PRO A 44 4.34 5.36 3.19
C PRO A 44 3.54 4.08 3.44
N SER A 45 2.69 4.03 4.48
CA SER A 45 1.85 2.84 4.74
C SER A 45 0.80 2.56 3.66
N VAL A 46 0.35 3.61 2.97
CA VAL A 46 -0.64 3.50 1.89
C VAL A 46 0.03 2.99 0.61
N MET A 47 1.20 3.55 0.29
CA MET A 47 2.05 3.01 -0.77
C MET A 47 2.41 1.55 -0.53
N ASP A 48 2.82 1.22 0.69
CA ASP A 48 3.20 -0.15 1.07
C ASP A 48 2.06 -1.13 0.84
N THR A 49 0.86 -0.83 1.36
CA THR A 49 -0.30 -1.70 1.20
C THR A 49 -0.69 -1.87 -0.27
N ALA A 50 -0.77 -0.78 -1.04
CA ALA A 50 -1.08 -0.88 -2.47
C ALA A 50 -0.01 -1.65 -3.24
N GLY A 51 1.26 -1.37 -2.98
CA GLY A 51 2.38 -2.05 -3.62
C GLY A 51 2.43 -3.53 -3.31
N TRP A 52 2.27 -3.88 -2.04
CA TRP A 52 2.26 -5.26 -1.56
C TRP A 52 1.12 -6.08 -2.19
N LEU A 53 -0.10 -5.53 -2.25
CA LEU A 53 -1.23 -6.24 -2.86
C LEU A 53 -1.07 -6.42 -4.37
N LEU A 54 -0.46 -5.46 -5.07
CA LEU A 54 -0.16 -5.60 -6.51
C LEU A 54 0.88 -6.70 -6.78
N VAL A 55 1.89 -6.83 -5.91
CA VAL A 55 2.88 -7.91 -5.99
C VAL A 55 2.25 -9.25 -5.68
N GLN A 56 1.56 -9.38 -4.54
CA GLN A 56 0.98 -10.64 -4.07
C GLN A 56 -0.10 -11.20 -5.00
N SER A 57 -0.87 -10.32 -5.65
CA SER A 57 -1.87 -10.73 -6.63
C SER A 57 -1.30 -11.06 -8.01
N GLY A 58 -0.05 -10.71 -8.27
CA GLY A 58 0.56 -10.79 -9.60
C GLY A 58 -0.05 -9.85 -10.64
N ARG A 59 -0.95 -8.94 -10.25
CA ARG A 59 -1.67 -8.05 -11.19
C ARG A 59 -0.75 -7.03 -11.85
N ASP A 60 0.20 -6.47 -11.10
CA ASP A 60 1.19 -5.53 -11.61
C ASP A 60 2.42 -5.49 -10.69
N ARG A 61 3.27 -6.53 -10.76
CA ARG A 61 4.46 -6.65 -9.90
C ARG A 61 5.43 -5.47 -10.10
N SER A 62 5.56 -4.97 -11.32
CA SER A 62 6.46 -3.85 -11.63
C SER A 62 6.03 -2.56 -10.93
N ARG A 63 4.76 -2.18 -11.02
CA ARG A 63 4.23 -1.02 -10.29
C ARG A 63 4.25 -1.26 -8.78
N GLY A 64 3.96 -2.48 -8.34
CA GLY A 64 4.00 -2.85 -6.93
C GLY A 64 5.38 -2.63 -6.31
N LEU A 65 6.44 -3.06 -7.00
CA LEU A 65 7.83 -2.82 -6.60
C LEU A 65 8.17 -1.33 -6.50
N LEU A 66 7.80 -0.53 -7.51
CA LEU A 66 8.05 0.92 -7.49
C LEU A 66 7.40 1.62 -6.29
N LEU A 67 6.20 1.18 -5.90
CA LEU A 67 5.51 1.70 -4.71
C LEU A 67 6.22 1.30 -3.43
N LEU A 68 6.63 0.02 -3.30
CA LEU A 68 7.35 -0.48 -2.14
C LEU A 68 8.72 0.20 -1.96
N GLU A 69 9.45 0.43 -3.05
CA GLU A 69 10.71 1.18 -3.03
C GLU A 69 10.52 2.62 -2.55
N ARG A 70 9.45 3.30 -3.01
CA ARG A 70 9.15 4.66 -2.57
C ARG A 70 8.70 4.69 -1.11
N ALA A 71 7.90 3.71 -0.67
CA ALA A 71 7.48 3.57 0.72
C ALA A 71 8.70 3.38 1.63
N ALA A 72 9.65 2.51 1.26
CA ALA A 72 10.88 2.27 2.02
C ALA A 72 11.77 3.51 2.09
N LYS A 73 11.85 4.32 1.02
CA LYS A 73 12.57 5.61 1.03
C LYS A 73 11.95 6.63 1.99
N LEU A 74 10.63 6.66 2.10
CA LEU A 74 9.90 7.61 2.96
C LEU A 74 9.84 7.17 4.44
N ALA A 75 9.96 5.87 4.70
CA ALA A 75 9.92 5.29 6.03
C ALA A 75 11.00 4.20 6.18
N PRO A 76 12.29 4.58 6.18
CA PRO A 76 13.42 3.63 6.16
C PRO A 76 13.50 2.75 7.41
N ASP A 77 13.00 3.25 8.55
CA ASP A 77 13.01 2.53 9.83
C ASP A 77 11.77 1.64 10.03
N ASN A 78 10.88 1.52 9.05
CA ASN A 78 9.68 0.69 9.17
C ASN A 78 9.98 -0.77 8.76
N PRO A 79 10.00 -1.72 9.70
CA PRO A 79 10.40 -3.11 9.42
C PRO A 79 9.38 -3.86 8.55
N VAL A 80 8.10 -3.46 8.58
CA VAL A 80 7.06 -4.10 7.75
C VAL A 80 7.27 -3.76 6.29
N ILE A 81 7.53 -2.48 5.99
CA ILE A 81 7.79 -2.01 4.63
C ILE A 81 9.09 -2.63 4.09
N ALA A 82 10.14 -2.66 4.91
CA ALA A 82 11.41 -3.30 4.55
C ALA A 82 11.22 -4.78 4.21
N ARG A 83 10.41 -5.50 5.00
CA ARG A 83 10.09 -6.91 4.74
C ARG A 83 9.33 -7.09 3.43
N HIS A 84 8.27 -6.32 3.19
CA HIS A 84 7.51 -6.42 1.94
C HIS A 84 8.38 -6.15 0.71
N LEU A 85 9.25 -5.15 0.75
CA LEU A 85 10.17 -4.85 -0.35
C LEU A 85 11.15 -6.02 -0.59
N ALA A 86 11.75 -6.56 0.47
CA ALA A 86 12.67 -7.69 0.36
C ALA A 86 11.98 -8.93 -0.22
N GLU A 87 10.78 -9.26 0.26
CA GLU A 87 9.97 -10.37 -0.27
C GLU A 87 9.57 -10.14 -1.73
N ALA A 88 9.23 -8.92 -2.11
CA ALA A 88 8.88 -8.58 -3.48
C ALA A 88 10.08 -8.59 -4.45
N GLN A 89 11.31 -8.49 -3.95
CA GLN A 89 12.54 -8.51 -4.76
C GLN A 89 13.07 -9.93 -4.98
N GLY A 90 12.72 -10.88 -4.10
CA GLY A 90 12.96 -12.31 -4.28
C GLY A 90 12.11 -12.91 -5.40
#